data_AF-C1ASD1-F1
#
_entry.id   AF-C1ASD1-F1
#
_cell.length_a   1.000
_cell.length_b   1.000
_cell.length_c   1.000
_cell.angle_alpha   90.00
_cell.angle_beta   90.00
_cell.angle_gamma   90.00
#
_symmetry.space_group_name_H-M   'P 1'
#
loop_
_entity.id
_entity.type
_entity.pdbx_description
1 polymer ?
#
loop_
_entity_poly.entity_id
_entity_poly.type
_entity_poly.pdbx_seq_one_letter_code
_entity_poly.pdbx_strand_id
1 'polypeptide(L)'
;MRPSSSPMIGEVVAAVRAFIDGIDEITEVDQVFLDNATAVWQIGRAVPLPGIGGRNRGEPDFLPTPVTRMFLWHITHYQPGAAEQHERAAHISRHRTSAGPAAKYQLDWFRIDTPGSRGRGRLQRDDVLLQVTADNEWLYSPAVVDSDPNAIPHTRTAVAYHLRTRVDLEPIAVTDAEVLLADAGHPGPRLRTDHRIVSASLRAALLRLWNL
;
A
#
# COMPACT_ATOMS: atom_id res chain seq x y z
N MET A 1 -42.99 42.47 11.83
CA MET A 1 -43.35 41.58 10.71
C MET A 1 -42.33 41.83 9.60
N ARG A 2 -41.44 40.87 9.31
CA ARG A 2 -40.41 40.97 8.25
C ARG A 2 -41.04 40.67 6.88
N PRO A 3 -40.42 41.17 5.80
CA PRO A 3 -40.08 40.31 4.68
C PRO A 3 -38.55 40.29 4.48
N SER A 4 -38.05 39.07 4.25
CA SER A 4 -36.66 38.76 3.90
C SER A 4 -36.64 38.52 2.40
N SER A 5 -36.03 39.42 1.63
CA SER A 5 -35.81 39.23 0.18
C SER A 5 -34.42 38.65 -0.03
N SER A 6 -34.36 37.40 -0.51
CA SER A 6 -33.12 36.75 -0.95
C SER A 6 -32.49 37.52 -2.11
N PRO A 7 -31.15 37.74 -2.13
CA PRO A 7 -30.47 38.18 -3.33
C PRO A 7 -30.53 37.08 -4.38
N MET A 8 -30.91 37.48 -5.59
CA MET A 8 -31.18 36.62 -6.74
C MET A 8 -29.88 36.03 -7.30
N ILE A 9 -29.88 34.73 -7.56
CA ILE A 9 -28.79 33.90 -8.13
C ILE A 9 -28.06 34.54 -9.34
N GLY A 10 -28.72 35.46 -10.07
CA GLY A 10 -28.13 36.20 -11.18
C GLY A 10 -26.97 37.13 -10.81
N GLU A 11 -26.98 37.78 -9.64
CA GLU A 11 -25.88 38.67 -9.21
C GLU A 11 -24.61 37.90 -8.87
N VAL A 12 -24.75 36.71 -8.28
CA VAL A 12 -23.62 35.85 -7.92
C VAL A 12 -22.94 35.32 -9.17
N VAL A 13 -23.72 34.91 -10.18
CA VAL A 13 -23.16 34.39 -11.44
C VAL A 13 -22.46 35.50 -12.24
N ALA A 14 -23.00 36.73 -12.22
CA ALA A 14 -22.36 37.88 -12.86
C ALA A 14 -21.04 38.27 -12.17
N ALA A 15 -21.01 38.27 -10.83
CA ALA A 15 -19.80 38.55 -10.06
C ALA A 15 -18.71 37.47 -10.26
N VAL A 16 -19.10 36.20 -10.34
CA VAL A 16 -18.16 35.10 -10.61
C VAL A 16 -17.59 35.17 -12.03
N ARG A 17 -18.39 35.54 -13.03
CA ARG A 17 -17.89 35.73 -14.40
C ARG A 17 -16.92 36.91 -14.51
N ALA A 18 -17.26 38.05 -13.91
CA ALA A 18 -16.37 39.21 -13.89
C ALA A 18 -15.04 38.93 -13.16
N PHE A 19 -15.05 38.06 -12.14
CA PHE A 19 -13.83 37.60 -11.47
C PHE A 19 -12.98 36.71 -12.38
N ILE A 20 -13.58 35.74 -13.06
CA ILE A 20 -12.86 34.82 -13.96
C ILE A 20 -12.30 35.57 -15.17
N ASP A 21 -13.08 36.50 -15.75
CA ASP A 21 -12.67 37.29 -16.91
C ASP A 21 -11.65 38.39 -16.53
N GLY A 22 -11.47 38.68 -15.24
CA GLY A 22 -10.49 39.63 -14.71
C GLY A 22 -9.16 38.99 -14.26
N ILE A 23 -9.02 37.66 -14.36
CA ILE A 23 -7.75 36.97 -14.14
C ILE A 23 -6.95 37.06 -15.45
N ASP A 24 -6.35 38.21 -15.69
CA ASP A 24 -5.29 38.34 -16.67
C ASP A 24 -3.99 37.85 -16.03
N GLU A 25 -3.38 36.85 -16.67
CA GLU A 25 -1.96 36.46 -16.50
C GLU A 25 -1.53 35.81 -15.15
N ILE A 26 -1.82 34.51 -14.99
CA ILE A 26 -1.30 33.67 -13.89
C ILE A 26 0.10 33.10 -14.18
N THR A 27 0.77 33.56 -15.24
CA THR A 27 2.01 32.98 -15.75
C THR A 27 3.29 33.59 -15.18
N GLU A 28 3.20 34.66 -14.37
CA GLU A 28 4.39 35.36 -13.85
C GLU A 28 4.70 35.09 -12.36
N VAL A 29 4.07 34.08 -11.74
CA VAL A 29 4.41 33.63 -10.37
C VAL A 29 5.32 32.40 -10.39
N ASP A 30 5.68 31.89 -11.56
CA ASP A 30 6.30 30.56 -11.66
C ASP A 30 7.82 30.58 -11.39
N GLN A 31 8.58 31.55 -11.92
CA GLN A 31 10.05 31.41 -11.88
C GLN A 31 10.71 31.92 -10.59
N VAL A 32 10.30 33.07 -10.06
CA VAL A 32 10.88 33.61 -8.81
C VAL A 32 10.53 32.73 -7.61
N PHE A 33 9.34 32.13 -7.61
CA PHE A 33 8.95 31.16 -6.59
C PHE A 33 9.79 29.88 -6.68
N LEU A 34 9.96 29.33 -7.88
CA LEU A 34 10.78 28.13 -8.10
C LEU A 34 12.26 28.37 -7.80
N ASP A 35 12.82 29.52 -8.19
CA ASP A 35 14.21 29.88 -7.94
C ASP A 35 14.46 30.08 -6.44
N ASN A 36 13.52 30.72 -5.73
CA ASN A 36 13.62 30.92 -4.29
C ASN A 36 13.43 29.60 -3.52
N ALA A 37 12.49 28.74 -3.94
CA ALA A 37 12.31 27.41 -3.37
C ALA A 37 13.54 26.51 -3.60
N THR A 38 14.15 26.58 -4.78
CA THR A 38 15.37 25.85 -5.13
C THR A 38 16.57 26.35 -4.32
N ALA A 39 16.73 27.66 -4.17
CA ALA A 39 17.77 28.26 -3.34
C ALA A 39 17.64 27.83 -1.87
N VAL A 40 16.43 27.82 -1.32
CA VAL A 40 16.16 27.38 0.06
C VAL A 40 16.42 25.88 0.24
N TRP A 41 16.10 25.05 -0.76
CA TRP A 41 16.41 23.62 -0.75
C TRP A 41 17.92 23.32 -0.83
N GLN A 42 18.67 24.09 -1.61
CA GLN A 42 20.12 23.95 -1.74
C GLN A 42 20.89 24.41 -0.47
N ILE A 43 20.32 25.33 0.32
CA ILE A 43 20.94 25.84 1.55
C ILE A 43 20.87 24.83 2.73
N GLY A 44 20.17 23.70 2.57
CA GLY A 44 20.47 22.50 3.36
C GLY A 44 20.01 22.51 4.82
N ARG A 45 18.82 23.06 5.11
CA ARG A 45 18.11 22.74 6.36
C ARG A 45 16.62 22.55 6.08
N ALA A 46 16.20 21.29 6.03
CA ALA A 46 14.79 20.93 6.20
C ALA A 46 14.33 21.48 7.56
N VAL A 47 13.59 22.59 7.54
CA VAL A 47 12.93 23.11 8.74
C VAL A 47 11.74 22.20 9.03
N PRO A 48 11.67 21.52 10.18
CA PRO A 48 10.53 20.68 10.51
C PRO A 48 9.33 21.58 10.82
N LEU A 49 8.22 21.38 10.11
CA LEU A 49 6.93 21.95 10.49
C LEU A 49 6.51 21.35 11.86
N PRO A 50 6.25 22.17 12.88
CA PRO A 50 5.81 21.67 14.19
C PRO A 50 4.52 20.86 14.05
N GLY A 51 4.57 19.57 14.40
CA GLY A 51 3.47 18.61 14.23
C GLY A 51 3.77 17.48 13.24
N ILE A 52 4.75 17.66 12.34
CA ILE A 52 5.30 16.58 11.51
C ILE A 52 6.53 16.01 12.23
N GLY A 53 6.28 15.29 13.33
CA GLY A 53 7.27 14.44 13.98
C GLY A 53 7.45 13.12 13.22
N GLY A 54 7.63 13.19 11.91
CA GLY A 54 8.03 12.04 11.09
C GLY A 54 9.50 11.77 11.38
N ARG A 55 9.76 11.01 12.44
CA ARG A 55 11.07 10.44 12.77
C ARG A 55 11.81 10.09 11.48
N ASN A 56 13.03 10.60 11.32
CA ASN A 56 14.04 10.03 10.42
C ASN A 56 14.34 8.61 10.91
N ARG A 57 13.40 7.69 10.68
CA ARG A 57 13.64 6.26 10.76
C ARG A 57 14.42 5.99 9.47
N GLY A 58 15.70 5.66 9.60
CA GLY A 58 16.45 5.07 8.48
C GLY A 58 15.55 4.04 7.80
N GLU A 59 15.57 4.04 6.46
CA GLU A 59 14.67 3.26 5.61
C GLU A 59 14.29 1.93 6.31
N PRO A 60 13.04 1.77 6.76
CA PRO A 60 12.69 0.64 7.61
C PRO A 60 12.99 -0.64 6.85
N ASP A 61 13.67 -1.58 7.52
CA ASP A 61 13.93 -2.91 6.97
C ASP A 61 12.66 -3.45 6.31
N PHE A 62 12.84 -4.10 5.15
CA PHE A 62 11.73 -4.60 4.35
C PHE A 62 10.79 -5.47 5.20
N LEU A 63 11.38 -6.36 5.99
CA LEU A 63 10.67 -7.21 6.93
C LEU A 63 10.58 -6.57 8.32
N PRO A 64 9.47 -6.78 9.04
CA PRO A 64 9.39 -6.41 10.43
C PRO A 64 10.38 -7.25 11.24
N THR A 65 11.12 -6.60 12.14
CA THR A 65 12.07 -7.27 13.02
C THR A 65 11.55 -7.20 14.46
N PRO A 66 11.13 -8.34 15.08
CA PRO A 66 11.11 -9.71 14.55
C PRO A 66 9.86 -10.08 13.73
N VAL A 67 9.97 -11.04 12.81
CA VAL A 67 8.81 -11.60 12.07
C VAL A 67 8.02 -12.58 12.96
N THR A 68 6.97 -12.07 13.61
CA THR A 68 6.14 -12.84 14.54
C THR A 68 4.90 -13.48 13.93
N ARG A 69 4.34 -12.85 12.89
CA ARG A 69 3.05 -13.22 12.30
C ARG A 69 3.22 -13.39 10.80
N MET A 70 3.19 -14.64 10.36
CA MET A 70 3.33 -15.01 8.95
C MET A 70 2.19 -15.92 8.54
N PHE A 71 1.65 -15.66 7.35
CA PHE A 71 0.49 -16.36 6.81
C PHE A 71 0.78 -16.83 5.38
N LEU A 72 0.27 -17.99 5.04
CA LEU A 72 0.21 -18.46 3.67
C LEU A 72 -1.21 -18.28 3.13
N TRP A 73 -1.31 -17.75 1.92
CA TRP A 73 -2.59 -17.41 1.31
C TRP A 73 -2.64 -17.73 -0.19
N HIS A 74 -3.69 -18.41 -0.62
CA HIS A 74 -3.93 -18.70 -2.03
C HIS A 74 -4.59 -17.51 -2.69
N ILE A 75 -3.94 -16.98 -3.72
CA ILE A 75 -4.49 -15.90 -4.54
C ILE A 75 -5.16 -16.48 -5.76
N THR A 76 -6.37 -15.98 -6.01
CA THR A 76 -6.93 -15.97 -7.35
C THR A 76 -6.55 -14.64 -7.97
N HIS A 77 -6.10 -14.63 -9.23
CA HIS A 77 -5.85 -13.37 -9.95
C HIS A 77 -7.18 -12.62 -10.09
N TYR A 78 -7.47 -11.76 -9.12
CA TYR A 78 -8.67 -10.95 -9.09
C TYR A 78 -8.43 -9.67 -9.89
N GLN A 79 -9.31 -9.42 -10.86
CA GLN A 79 -9.27 -8.18 -11.64
C GLN A 79 -10.26 -7.17 -11.03
N PRO A 80 -9.78 -6.04 -10.47
CA PRO A 80 -10.62 -5.11 -9.74
C PRO A 80 -11.62 -4.38 -10.65
N GLY A 81 -12.82 -4.12 -10.12
CA GLY A 81 -13.88 -3.38 -10.81
C GLY A 81 -13.61 -1.87 -10.87
N ALA A 82 -14.38 -1.11 -11.67
CA ALA A 82 -14.15 0.32 -11.89
C ALA A 82 -14.18 1.18 -10.60
N ALA A 83 -15.05 0.84 -9.64
CA ALA A 83 -15.12 1.54 -8.35
C ALA A 83 -13.88 1.30 -7.48
N GLU A 84 -13.38 0.05 -7.44
CA GLU A 84 -12.16 -0.31 -6.71
C GLU A 84 -10.91 0.30 -7.37
N GLN A 85 -10.89 0.40 -8.70
CA GLN A 85 -9.83 1.10 -9.42
C GLN A 85 -9.80 2.59 -9.08
N HIS A 86 -10.96 3.22 -8.92
CA HIS A 86 -11.05 4.63 -8.50
C HIS A 86 -10.52 4.81 -7.08
N GLU A 87 -10.87 3.92 -6.14
CA GLU A 87 -10.30 3.95 -4.78
C GLU A 87 -8.79 3.69 -4.79
N ARG A 88 -8.32 2.71 -5.58
CA ARG A 88 -6.90 2.43 -5.77
C ARG A 88 -6.16 3.66 -6.28
N ALA A 89 -6.69 4.34 -7.29
CA ALA A 89 -6.10 5.57 -7.84
C ALA A 89 -6.10 6.72 -6.82
N ALA A 90 -7.20 6.88 -6.07
CA ALA A 90 -7.31 7.89 -5.01
C ALA A 90 -6.35 7.63 -3.84
N HIS A 91 -6.00 6.37 -3.56
CA HIS A 91 -5.02 6.03 -2.53
C HIS A 91 -3.57 6.15 -3.04
N ILE A 92 -3.30 5.74 -4.29
CA ILE A 92 -1.98 5.93 -4.93
C ILE A 92 -1.62 7.42 -5.03
N SER A 93 -2.57 8.28 -5.39
CA SER A 93 -2.33 9.73 -5.49
C SER A 93 -1.93 10.34 -4.13
N ARG A 94 -2.46 9.81 -3.03
CA ARG A 94 -2.08 10.23 -1.66
C ARG A 94 -0.70 9.72 -1.22
N HIS A 95 -0.20 8.63 -1.81
CA HIS A 95 1.10 8.03 -1.46
C HIS A 95 2.25 8.49 -2.40
N ARG A 96 1.94 9.20 -3.49
CA ARG A 96 2.94 9.70 -4.46
C ARG A 96 3.90 10.76 -3.92
N THR A 97 3.70 11.27 -2.70
CA THR A 97 4.67 12.14 -2.02
C THR A 97 5.96 11.44 -1.61
N SER A 98 6.09 10.12 -1.81
CA SER A 98 7.30 9.34 -1.51
C SER A 98 8.03 8.77 -2.75
N ALA A 99 7.66 9.15 -3.97
CA ALA A 99 8.26 8.61 -5.20
C ALA A 99 9.64 9.20 -5.48
N GLY A 100 10.64 8.76 -4.72
CA GLY A 100 12.07 8.85 -5.05
C GLY A 100 12.50 7.79 -6.08
N PRO A 101 13.78 7.75 -6.47
CA PRO A 101 14.28 6.96 -7.60
C PRO A 101 14.05 5.46 -7.37
N ALA A 102 13.61 4.76 -8.43
CA ALA A 102 13.28 3.34 -8.53
C ALA A 102 12.63 2.74 -7.27
N ALA A 103 11.30 2.66 -7.25
CA ALA A 103 10.57 2.08 -6.13
C ALA A 103 11.07 0.65 -5.84
N LYS A 104 11.89 0.50 -4.79
CA LYS A 104 12.36 -0.81 -4.29
C LYS A 104 11.21 -1.73 -3.89
N TYR A 105 10.04 -1.14 -3.67
CA TYR A 105 8.84 -1.82 -3.29
C TYR A 105 7.69 -1.54 -4.25
N GLN A 106 6.93 -2.57 -4.55
CA GLN A 106 5.62 -2.46 -5.19
C GLN A 106 4.55 -2.46 -4.11
N LEU A 107 3.55 -1.60 -4.29
CA LEU A 107 2.37 -1.55 -3.43
C LEU A 107 1.20 -2.25 -4.12
N ASP A 108 0.82 -3.40 -3.60
CA ASP A 108 -0.27 -4.21 -4.14
C ASP A 108 -1.52 -4.13 -3.26
N TRP A 109 -2.69 -4.31 -3.88
CA TRP A 109 -3.97 -4.39 -3.18
C TRP A 109 -4.37 -5.84 -3.01
N PHE A 110 -4.56 -6.25 -1.75
CA PHE A 110 -4.93 -7.61 -1.40
C PHE A 110 -6.32 -7.65 -0.77
N ARG A 111 -7.27 -8.27 -1.48
CA ARG A 111 -8.69 -8.36 -1.09
C ARG A 111 -8.98 -9.67 -0.35
N ILE A 112 -9.76 -9.58 0.73
CA ILE A 112 -10.32 -10.70 1.48
C ILE A 112 -11.83 -10.51 1.57
N ASP A 113 -12.61 -11.42 0.98
CA ASP A 113 -14.09 -11.32 0.97
C ASP A 113 -14.74 -11.54 2.34
N THR A 114 -14.19 -12.46 3.12
CA THR A 114 -14.76 -12.84 4.43
C THR A 114 -13.66 -12.89 5.50
N PRO A 115 -13.28 -11.73 6.06
CA PRO A 115 -12.25 -11.66 7.09
C PRO A 115 -12.67 -12.46 8.32
N GLY A 116 -11.77 -13.31 8.83
CA GLY A 116 -12.02 -14.16 10.00
C GLY A 116 -12.63 -15.53 9.71
N SER A 117 -13.10 -15.81 8.49
CA SER A 117 -13.48 -17.16 8.08
C SER A 117 -12.23 -18.04 7.87
N ARG A 118 -12.24 -19.25 8.42
CA ARG A 118 -11.16 -20.28 8.34
C ARG A 118 -9.96 -20.15 9.30
N GLY A 119 -10.14 -19.57 10.50
CA GLY A 119 -9.11 -19.63 11.56
C GLY A 119 -7.86 -18.78 11.31
N ARG A 120 -7.92 -17.86 10.35
CA ARG A 120 -6.80 -17.01 9.91
C ARG A 120 -6.66 -15.70 10.71
N GLY A 121 -7.60 -15.39 11.59
CA GLY A 121 -7.66 -14.07 12.24
C GLY A 121 -7.80 -12.95 11.22
N ARG A 122 -7.68 -11.71 11.69
CA ARG A 122 -7.62 -10.51 10.84
C ARG A 122 -6.16 -10.14 10.64
N LEU A 123 -5.80 -9.74 9.42
CA LEU A 123 -4.46 -9.22 9.13
C LEU A 123 -4.26 -7.88 9.85
N GLN A 124 -3.04 -7.66 10.30
CA GLN A 124 -2.59 -6.44 10.96
C GLN A 124 -1.41 -5.87 10.18
N ARG A 125 -1.15 -4.56 10.33
CA ARG A 125 0.11 -3.96 9.85
C ARG A 125 1.29 -4.77 10.42
N ASP A 126 2.32 -4.94 9.60
CA ASP A 126 3.50 -5.77 9.86
C ASP A 126 3.24 -7.30 9.85
N ASP A 127 2.04 -7.77 9.49
CA ASP A 127 1.85 -9.18 9.16
C ASP A 127 2.57 -9.49 7.83
N VAL A 128 3.25 -10.65 7.79
CA VAL A 128 3.93 -11.14 6.58
C VAL A 128 3.04 -12.16 5.86
N LEU A 129 2.86 -11.99 4.57
CA LEU A 129 2.13 -12.92 3.71
C LEU A 129 3.06 -13.57 2.70
N LEU A 130 2.88 -14.87 2.53
CA LEU A 130 3.34 -15.63 1.39
C LEU A 130 2.12 -15.99 0.54
N GLN A 131 2.16 -15.60 -0.72
CA GLN A 131 1.05 -15.83 -1.65
C GLN A 131 1.36 -17.03 -2.53
N VAL A 132 0.39 -17.94 -2.65
CA VAL A 132 0.48 -19.11 -3.53
C VAL A 132 -0.58 -18.99 -4.61
N THR A 133 -0.26 -19.31 -5.85
CA THR A 133 -1.25 -19.31 -6.94
C THR A 133 -2.34 -20.37 -6.70
N ALA A 134 -3.54 -20.16 -7.23
CA ALA A 134 -4.67 -21.07 -7.00
C ALA A 134 -4.43 -22.50 -7.54
N ASP A 135 -3.59 -22.64 -8.56
CA ASP A 135 -3.12 -23.92 -9.13
C ASP A 135 -2.00 -24.58 -8.31
N ASN A 136 -1.48 -23.91 -7.28
CA ASN A 136 -0.33 -24.33 -6.47
C ASN A 136 0.97 -24.45 -7.25
N GLU A 137 1.14 -23.73 -8.36
CA GLU A 137 2.38 -23.76 -9.11
C GLU A 137 3.44 -22.83 -8.52
N TRP A 138 3.07 -21.62 -8.11
CA TRP A 138 4.01 -20.57 -7.75
C TRP A 138 3.80 -20.06 -6.33
N LEU A 139 4.91 -19.95 -5.61
CA LEU A 139 5.02 -19.28 -4.32
C LEU A 139 5.70 -17.92 -4.54
N TYR A 140 4.96 -16.83 -4.33
CA TYR A 140 5.48 -15.48 -4.41
C TYR A 140 6.33 -15.13 -3.18
N SER A 141 7.26 -14.20 -3.40
CA SER A 141 8.10 -13.64 -2.35
C SER A 141 7.28 -12.99 -1.22
N PRO A 142 7.86 -12.85 -0.02
CA PRO A 142 7.15 -12.28 1.12
C PRO A 142 6.59 -10.90 0.81
N ALA A 143 5.38 -10.65 1.29
CA ALA A 143 4.71 -9.37 1.24
C ALA A 143 4.41 -8.89 2.67
N VAL A 144 4.57 -7.60 2.96
CA VAL A 144 4.29 -7.04 4.29
C VAL A 144 3.02 -6.20 4.24
N VAL A 145 2.10 -6.42 5.17
CA VAL A 145 0.90 -5.58 5.29
C VAL A 145 1.30 -4.18 5.77
N ASP A 146 1.03 -3.17 4.94
CA ASP A 146 1.42 -1.77 5.20
C ASP A 146 0.22 -0.90 5.64
N SER A 147 -1.01 -1.36 5.37
CA SER A 147 -2.21 -0.62 5.72
C SER A 147 -3.01 -1.26 6.85
N ASP A 148 -3.81 -0.41 7.48
CA ASP A 148 -5.00 -0.89 8.14
C ASP A 148 -6.00 -1.47 7.11
N PRO A 149 -6.88 -2.37 7.53
CA PRO A 149 -8.05 -2.86 6.78
C PRO A 149 -8.88 -1.74 6.13
N ASN A 150 -8.95 -1.72 4.80
CA ASN A 150 -9.80 -0.82 4.04
C ASN A 150 -11.10 -1.53 3.67
N ALA A 151 -12.25 -1.00 4.09
CA ALA A 151 -13.54 -1.57 3.70
C ALA A 151 -13.79 -1.33 2.21
N ILE A 152 -14.19 -2.37 1.47
CA ILE A 152 -14.51 -2.24 0.03
C ILE A 152 -15.99 -1.83 -0.10
N PRO A 153 -16.30 -0.70 -0.76
CA PRO A 153 -17.67 -0.25 -0.95
C PRO A 153 -18.54 -1.30 -1.64
N HIS A 154 -19.84 -1.26 -1.36
CA HIS A 154 -20.85 -2.14 -1.97
C HIS A 154 -20.64 -3.65 -1.72
N THR A 155 -19.71 -4.02 -0.85
CA THR A 155 -19.58 -5.38 -0.31
C THR A 155 -19.92 -5.36 1.18
N ARG A 156 -20.62 -6.39 1.69
CA ARG A 156 -21.01 -6.43 3.11
C ARG A 156 -19.84 -6.78 4.04
N THR A 157 -18.82 -7.45 3.53
CA THR A 157 -17.77 -8.04 4.37
C THR A 157 -16.36 -7.92 3.79
N ALA A 158 -16.20 -7.54 2.52
CA ALA A 158 -14.89 -7.57 1.89
C ALA A 158 -14.02 -6.42 2.38
N VAL A 159 -12.75 -6.73 2.64
CA VAL A 159 -11.73 -5.77 3.07
C VAL A 159 -10.50 -5.91 2.20
N ALA A 160 -9.83 -4.79 1.95
CA ALA A 160 -8.56 -4.73 1.25
C ALA A 160 -7.42 -4.29 2.16
N TYR A 161 -6.24 -4.82 1.94
CA TYR A 161 -4.99 -4.41 2.58
C TYR A 161 -4.00 -3.96 1.51
N HIS A 162 -3.18 -2.96 1.83
CA HIS A 162 -1.99 -2.69 1.04
C HIS A 162 -0.88 -3.64 1.46
N LEU A 163 -0.24 -4.24 0.47
CA LEU A 163 0.93 -5.07 0.63
C LEU A 163 2.15 -4.36 0.05
N ARG A 164 3.24 -4.35 0.81
CA ARG A 164 4.56 -3.95 0.36
C ARG A 164 5.33 -5.19 -0.06
N THR A 165 5.64 -5.32 -1.34
CA THR A 165 6.42 -6.42 -1.93
C THR A 165 7.74 -5.89 -2.47
N ARG A 166 8.79 -6.71 -2.45
CA ARG A 166 10.05 -6.37 -3.12
C ARG A 166 9.98 -6.76 -4.58
N VAL A 167 10.35 -5.83 -5.45
CA VAL A 167 10.29 -6.02 -6.91
C VAL A 167 11.42 -6.88 -7.47
N ASP A 168 12.48 -7.09 -6.68
CA ASP A 168 13.68 -7.82 -7.09
C ASP A 168 13.70 -9.27 -6.61
N LEU A 169 12.61 -9.74 -5.97
CA LEU A 169 12.48 -11.11 -5.48
C LEU A 169 11.54 -11.92 -6.38
N GLU A 170 12.11 -12.89 -7.07
CA GLU A 170 11.38 -13.76 -8.00
C GLU A 170 10.52 -14.81 -7.29
N PRO A 171 9.35 -15.17 -7.83
CA PRO A 171 8.57 -16.32 -7.36
C PRO A 171 9.35 -17.63 -7.52
N ILE A 172 9.06 -18.61 -6.65
CA ILE A 172 9.67 -19.94 -6.66
C ILE A 172 8.56 -20.97 -6.91
N ALA A 173 8.85 -22.02 -7.67
CA ALA A 173 7.90 -23.11 -7.86
C ALA A 173 7.60 -23.80 -6.52
N VAL A 174 6.33 -24.11 -6.24
CA VAL A 174 5.93 -24.72 -4.97
C VAL A 174 6.63 -26.06 -4.75
N THR A 175 6.82 -26.85 -5.81
CA THR A 175 7.54 -28.13 -5.75
C THR A 175 8.99 -27.95 -5.30
N ASP A 176 9.67 -26.93 -5.82
CA ASP A 176 11.07 -26.66 -5.50
C ASP A 176 11.19 -26.14 -4.06
N ALA A 177 10.27 -25.26 -3.65
CA ALA A 177 10.18 -24.81 -2.27
C ALA A 177 9.91 -25.97 -1.29
N GLU A 178 9.03 -26.92 -1.63
CA GLU A 178 8.76 -28.12 -0.82
C GLU A 178 10.02 -28.97 -0.63
N VAL A 179 10.82 -29.16 -1.68
CA VAL A 179 12.10 -29.90 -1.63
C VAL A 179 13.12 -29.16 -0.77
N LEU A 180 13.35 -27.87 -1.03
CA LEU A 180 14.32 -27.06 -0.28
C LEU A 180 13.99 -26.99 1.21
N LEU A 181 12.69 -26.91 1.56
CA LEU A 181 12.25 -26.92 2.96
C LEU A 181 12.39 -28.30 3.60
N ALA A 182 12.13 -29.38 2.85
CA ALA A 182 12.34 -30.74 3.34
C ALA A 182 13.83 -31.00 3.65
N ASP A 183 14.72 -30.58 2.76
CA ASP A 183 16.17 -30.65 2.95
C ASP A 183 16.65 -29.81 4.15
N ALA A 184 15.96 -28.71 4.43
CA ALA A 184 16.18 -27.88 5.62
C ALA A 184 15.57 -28.45 6.92
N GLY A 185 14.99 -29.65 6.90
CA GLY A 185 14.41 -30.31 8.07
C GLY A 185 12.94 -29.96 8.34
N HIS A 186 12.21 -29.46 7.34
CA HIS A 186 10.78 -29.17 7.43
C HIS A 186 9.96 -30.01 6.44
N PRO A 187 9.90 -31.34 6.61
CA PRO A 187 9.08 -32.19 5.76
C PRO A 187 7.58 -31.86 5.95
N GLY A 188 6.87 -31.62 4.85
CA GLY A 188 5.44 -31.28 4.86
C GLY A 188 5.12 -29.86 5.36
N PRO A 189 5.68 -28.79 4.76
CA PRO A 189 5.46 -27.40 5.17
C PRO A 189 4.03 -26.87 4.91
N ARG A 190 3.13 -27.68 4.33
CA ARG A 190 1.73 -27.36 4.04
C ARG A 190 1.53 -26.12 3.13
N LEU A 191 2.42 -25.91 2.16
CA LEU A 191 2.37 -24.74 1.27
C LEU A 191 1.09 -24.64 0.44
N ARG A 192 0.41 -25.76 0.21
CA ARG A 192 -0.80 -25.85 -0.62
C ARG A 192 -2.10 -25.58 0.14
N THR A 193 -2.00 -25.09 1.37
CA THR A 193 -3.18 -24.79 2.20
C THR A 193 -3.04 -23.46 2.89
N ASP A 194 -4.10 -22.67 2.90
CA ASP A 194 -4.14 -21.42 3.66
C ASP A 194 -3.99 -21.67 5.16
N HIS A 195 -2.99 -21.06 5.80
CA HIS A 195 -2.81 -21.18 7.24
C HIS A 195 -1.86 -20.11 7.81
N ARG A 196 -1.86 -19.98 9.14
CA ARG A 196 -0.83 -19.23 9.86
C ARG A 196 0.39 -20.12 10.13
N ILE A 197 1.58 -19.61 9.85
CA ILE A 197 2.84 -20.31 10.11
C ILE A 197 3.28 -20.02 11.56
N VAL A 198 2.97 -20.97 12.44
CA VAL A 198 3.23 -20.85 13.89
C VAL A 198 4.69 -21.13 14.24
N SER A 199 5.34 -22.06 13.53
CA SER A 199 6.73 -22.44 13.79
C SER A 199 7.71 -21.33 13.42
N ALA A 200 8.52 -20.89 14.38
CA ALA A 200 9.55 -19.87 14.15
C ALA A 200 10.66 -20.37 13.21
N SER A 201 11.04 -21.65 13.32
CA SER A 201 12.04 -22.24 12.42
C SER A 201 11.54 -22.30 10.98
N LEU A 202 10.27 -22.66 10.78
CA LEU A 202 9.67 -22.67 9.44
C LEU A 202 9.56 -21.26 8.86
N ARG A 203 9.21 -20.24 9.67
CA ARG A 203 9.24 -18.85 9.20
C ARG A 203 10.63 -18.45 8.72
N ALA A 204 11.67 -18.74 9.49
CA ALA A 204 13.04 -18.43 9.09
C ALA A 204 13.46 -19.20 7.83
N ALA A 205 13.11 -20.48 7.72
CA ALA A 205 13.41 -21.29 6.54
C ALA A 205 12.72 -20.78 5.27
N LEU A 206 11.47 -20.32 5.38
CA LEU A 206 10.74 -19.72 4.27
C LEU A 206 11.38 -18.42 3.80
N LEU A 207 11.81 -17.55 4.72
CA LEU A 207 12.51 -16.31 4.36
C LEU A 207 13.86 -16.56 3.67
N ARG A 208 14.57 -17.61 4.11
CA ARG A 208 15.84 -18.02 3.50
C ARG A 208 15.73 -18.46 2.04
N LEU A 209 14.55 -18.87 1.56
CA LEU A 209 14.33 -19.14 0.13
C LEU A 209 14.67 -17.92 -0.74
N TRP A 210 14.56 -16.70 -0.20
CA TRP A 210 14.90 -15.44 -0.85
C TRP A 210 16.09 -14.72 -0.22
N ASN A 211 16.88 -15.41 0.61
CA ASN A 211 18.01 -14.82 1.37
C ASN A 211 17.61 -13.63 2.27
N LEU A 212 16.44 -13.72 2.90
CA LEU A 212 15.92 -12.75 3.86
C LEU A 212 16.07 -13.19 5.32
#